data_AF-A0A960DXW7-F1
#
_entry.id   AF-A0A960DXW7-F1
#
_cell.length_a   1.000
_cell.length_b   1.000
_cell.length_c   1.000
_cell.angle_alpha   90.00
_cell.angle_beta   90.00
_cell.angle_gamma   90.00
#
_symmetry.space_group_name_H-M   'P 1'
#
loop_
_entity.id
_entity.type
_entity.pdbx_description
1 polymer ?
#
loop_
_entity_poly.entity_id
_entity_poly.type
_entity_poly.pdbx_seq_one_letter_code
_entity_poly.pdbx_strand_id
1 'polypeptide(L)' 'MSDREIRSEILAGALGADEVAVRCGAGGRCGSCRPVVEALLAEQGVDIRPAISAA' A
#
# COMPACT_ATOMS: atom_id res chain seq x y z
N MET A 1 2.62 11.28 -7.65
CA MET A 1 1.68 10.44 -6.90
C MET A 1 1.39 11.08 -5.56
N SER A 2 0.11 11.24 -5.21
CA SER A 2 -0.35 11.90 -3.99
C SER A 2 -0.95 10.90 -3.00
N ASP A 3 -0.94 11.24 -1.71
CA ASP A 3 -1.66 10.57 -0.63
C ASP A 3 -3.13 10.31 -0.96
N ARG A 4 -3.78 11.21 -1.73
CA ARG A 4 -5.16 11.03 -2.18
C ARG A 4 -5.30 9.83 -3.13
N GLU A 5 -4.35 9.67 -4.04
CA GLU A 5 -4.32 8.54 -4.98
C GLU A 5 -4.00 7.24 -4.23
N ILE A 6 -3.03 7.27 -3.30
CA ILE A 6 -2.72 6.11 -2.45
C ILE A 6 -3.97 5.63 -1.71
N ARG A 7 -4.73 6.55 -1.08
CA ARG A 7 -5.99 6.19 -0.41
C ARG A 7 -7.03 5.62 -1.38
N SER A 8 -7.13 6.16 -2.58
CA SER A 8 -8.05 5.64 -3.61
C SER A 8 -7.72 4.19 -3.97
N GLU A 9 -6.43 3.86 -4.10
CA GLU A 9 -5.99 2.48 -4.39
C GLU A 9 -6.21 1.53 -3.22
N ILE A 10 -5.99 2.00 -1.99
CA ILE A 10 -6.30 1.24 -0.76
C ILE A 10 -7.80 0.96 -0.69
N LEU A 11 -8.65 1.96 -0.93
CA LEU A 11 -10.11 1.80 -0.98
C LEU A 11 -10.57 0.89 -2.13
N ALA A 12 -9.83 0.86 -3.24
CA ALA A 12 -10.04 -0.09 -4.34
C ALA A 12 -9.54 -1.50 -4.00
N GLY A 13 -9.09 -1.77 -2.77
CA GLY A 13 -8.72 -3.08 -2.27
C GLY A 13 -7.23 -3.39 -2.29
N ALA A 14 -6.35 -2.39 -2.34
CA ALA A 14 -4.93 -2.64 -2.15
C ALA A 14 -4.65 -2.98 -0.67
N LEU A 15 -4.23 -4.22 -0.41
CA LEU A 15 -4.06 -4.76 0.96
C LEU A 15 -2.63 -4.64 1.51
N GLY A 16 -1.74 -3.93 0.80
CA GLY A 16 -0.35 -3.82 1.23
C GLY A 16 0.48 -2.88 0.37
N ALA A 17 1.64 -2.47 0.88
CA ALA A 17 2.52 -1.52 0.20
C ALA A 17 3.04 -2.04 -1.15
N ASP A 18 3.15 -3.36 -1.30
CA ASP A 18 3.54 -3.99 -2.58
C ASP A 18 2.42 -3.93 -3.62
N GLU A 19 1.19 -4.23 -3.21
CA GLU A 19 -0.01 -4.12 -4.06
C GLU A 19 -0.22 -2.66 -4.51
N VAL A 20 -0.03 -1.71 -3.59
CA VAL A 20 -0.03 -0.28 -3.90
C VAL A 20 1.10 0.03 -4.90
N ALA A 21 2.32 -0.47 -4.70
CA ALA A 21 3.41 -0.25 -5.65
C ALA A 21 3.12 -0.81 -7.05
N VAL A 22 2.44 -1.97 -7.15
CA VAL A 22 2.04 -2.57 -8.44
C VAL A 22 0.96 -1.73 -9.12
N ARG A 23 -0.05 -1.26 -8.38
CA ARG A 23 -1.20 -0.53 -8.94
C ARG A 23 -0.84 0.87 -9.40
N CYS A 24 -0.01 1.58 -8.66
CA CYS A 24 0.22 3.02 -8.87
C CYS A 24 1.68 3.46 -8.74
N GLY A 25 2.61 2.55 -8.41
CA GLY A 25 4.04 2.84 -8.37
C GLY A 25 4.55 3.48 -7.08
N ALA A 26 3.66 3.82 -6.12
CA ALA A 26 4.09 4.34 -4.82
C ALA A 26 4.91 3.30 -4.06
N GLY A 27 6.10 3.69 -3.61
CA GLY A 27 6.98 2.85 -2.80
C GLY A 27 7.77 1.80 -3.59
N GLY A 28 7.50 1.63 -4.89
CA GLY A 28 8.16 0.62 -5.74
C GLY A 28 9.47 1.06 -6.41
N ARG A 29 9.66 2.37 -6.66
CA ARG A 29 10.81 2.86 -7.47
C ARG A 29 12.01 3.36 -6.65
N CYS A 30 11.77 4.22 -5.66
CA CYS A 30 12.82 4.76 -4.78
C CYS A 30 12.60 4.39 -3.30
N GLY A 31 11.48 3.78 -2.96
CA GLY A 31 11.11 3.41 -1.58
C GLY A 31 10.82 4.59 -0.65
N SER A 32 11.08 5.84 -1.04
CA SER A 32 11.03 7.00 -0.12
C SER A 32 9.64 7.27 0.47
N CYS A 33 8.57 6.89 -0.24
CA CYS A 33 7.19 7.04 0.25
C CYS A 33 6.62 5.76 0.87
N ARG A 34 7.40 4.68 1.00
CA ARG A 34 6.95 3.43 1.62
C ARG A 34 6.45 3.60 3.07
N PRO A 35 7.13 4.33 3.99
CA PRO A 35 6.59 4.56 5.33
C PRO A 35 5.27 5.35 5.33
N VAL A 36 5.06 6.23 4.35
CA VAL A 36 3.79 6.97 4.20
C VAL A 36 2.67 6.03 3.74
N VAL A 37 2.95 5.14 2.79
CA VAL A 37 2.00 4.13 2.32
C VAL A 37 1.59 3.19 3.47
N GLU A 38 2.54 2.74 4.28
CA GLU A 38 2.28 1.89 5.44
C GLU A 38 1.42 2.60 6.50
N ALA A 39 1.69 3.88 6.77
CA ALA A 39 0.85 4.69 7.66
C ALA A 39 -0.59 4.82 7.12
N LEU A 40 -0.75 5.10 5.83
CA LEU A 40 -2.06 5.22 5.19
C LEU A 40 -2.85 3.89 5.21
N LEU A 41 -2.17 2.75 5.04
CA LEU A 41 -2.77 1.41 5.18
C LEU A 41 -3.25 1.16 6.62
N ALA A 42 -2.43 1.51 7.60
CA ALA A 42 -2.78 1.37 9.02
C ALA A 42 -3.95 2.27 9.41
N GLU A 43 -4.03 3.51 8.90
CA GLU A 43 -5.18 4.42 9.11
C GLU A 43 -6.51 3.83 8.62
N GLN A 44 -6.49 3.00 7.58
CA GLN A 44 -7.68 2.36 7.02
C GLN A 44 -8.04 1.03 7.70
N GLY A 45 -7.29 0.62 8.74
CA GLY A 45 -7.52 -0.67 9.42
C GLY A 45 -7.20 -1.87 8.53
N VAL A 46 -6.45 -1.66 7.44
CA VAL A 46 -5.89 -2.75 6.65
C VAL A 46 -4.74 -3.31 7.48
N ASP A 47 -5.07 -4.30 8.31
CA ASP A 47 -4.06 -5.08 9.02
C ASP A 47 -3.16 -5.69 7.95
N ILE A 48 -1.87 -5.33 8.02
CA ILE A 48 -0.83 -5.89 7.16
C ILE A 48 -0.64 -7.34 7.61
N ARG A 49 -1.63 -8.20 7.33
CA ARG A 49 -1.45 -9.62 7.46
C ARG A 49 -0.42 -9.97 6.38
N PRO A 50 0.78 -10.45 6.75
CA PRO A 50 1.67 -10.97 5.75
C PRO A 50 0.87 -11.99 4.95
N ALA A 51 0.85 -11.83 3.63
CA ALA A 51 0.29 -12.82 2.74
C ALA A 51 1.10 -14.09 2.97
N ILE A 52 0.61 -14.95 3.87
CA ILE A 52 1.04 -16.33 3.97
C ILE A 52 0.72 -16.95 2.61
N SER A 53 1.75 -17.04 1.77
CA SER A 53 1.77 -17.98 0.66
C SER A 53 1.71 -19.37 1.26
N ALA A 54 0.57 -20.03 1.07
CA ALA A 54 0.49 -21.48 1.18
C ALA A 54 1.14 -22.08 -0.07
N ALA A 55 2.33 -22.65 0.08
CA ALA A 55 2.84 -23.87 -0.56
C ALA A 55 4.26 -24.16 -0.06
#